data_AF-A0A563UDL9-F1
#
_entry.id   AF-A0A563UDL9-F1
#
_cell.length_a   1.000
_cell.length_b   1.000
_cell.length_c   1.000
_cell.angle_alpha   90.00
_cell.angle_beta   90.00
_cell.angle_gamma   90.00
#
_symmetry.space_group_name_H-M   'P 1'
#
loop_
_entity.id
_entity.type
_entity.pdbx_description
1 polymer ?
#
loop_
_entity_poly.entity_id
_entity_poly.type
_entity_poly.pdbx_seq_one_letter_code
_entity_poly.pdbx_strand_id
1 'polypeptide(L)'
;MAKQHSKNIKPATPQQNLRPVEVYFNRLNASHKHPTNRLLHFICVPLMLFGILTIAWAIPFPYIKFLGPYNGYFNWASFLIAFSVYYTLKLSSNLSYMVLLVLFALSYGVSQLAVIELKGGLPLIWTGTFILAAAFLGQYIGGRIENNPRSFADDKELVLITPIWVLHFLAEKIGLKY
;
A
#
# COMPACT_ATOMS: atom_id res chain seq x y z
N MET A 1 61.62 7.42 -10.66
CA MET A 1 60.64 6.63 -11.45
C MET A 1 59.69 5.93 -10.48
N ALA A 2 58.53 6.52 -10.21
CA ALA A 2 57.56 5.99 -9.25
C ALA A 2 56.59 5.02 -9.96
N LYS A 3 56.50 3.78 -9.47
CA LYS A 3 55.62 2.73 -10.01
C LYS A 3 54.16 3.05 -9.65
N GLN A 4 53.33 3.37 -10.65
CA GLN A 4 51.87 3.45 -10.48
C GLN A 4 51.33 2.05 -10.12
N HIS A 5 50.80 1.91 -8.90
CA HIS A 5 49.97 0.78 -8.54
C HIS A 5 48.62 0.92 -9.24
N SER A 6 48.41 0.11 -10.29
CA SER A 6 47.12 -0.10 -10.92
C SER A 6 46.14 -0.63 -9.86
N LYS A 7 45.18 0.20 -9.46
CA LYS A 7 44.06 -0.24 -8.63
C LYS A 7 43.22 -1.19 -9.50
N ASN A 8 43.26 -2.48 -9.19
CA ASN A 8 42.34 -3.47 -9.71
C ASN A 8 40.90 -3.03 -9.42
N ILE A 9 40.24 -2.42 -10.40
CA ILE A 9 38.79 -2.22 -10.38
C ILE A 9 38.21 -3.61 -10.61
N LYS A 10 37.73 -4.24 -9.53
CA LYS A 10 36.97 -5.48 -9.65
C LYS A 10 35.77 -5.20 -10.58
N PRO A 11 35.54 -5.98 -11.63
CA PRO A 11 34.36 -5.82 -12.47
C PRO A 11 33.13 -5.98 -11.57
N ALA A 12 32.20 -5.03 -11.66
CA ALA A 12 30.93 -5.11 -10.95
C ALA A 12 30.24 -6.42 -11.35
N THR A 13 29.94 -7.27 -10.36
CA THR A 13 29.18 -8.50 -10.56
C THR A 13 27.86 -8.16 -11.25
N PRO A 14 27.49 -8.80 -12.37
CA PRO A 14 26.16 -8.63 -12.96
C PRO A 14 25.12 -8.91 -11.87
N GLN A 15 24.12 -8.04 -11.68
CA GLN A 15 23.02 -8.24 -10.73
C GLN A 15 22.25 -9.53 -11.12
N GLN A 16 22.71 -10.68 -10.64
CA GLN A 16 22.11 -11.98 -10.91
C GLN A 16 20.91 -12.21 -9.97
N ASN A 17 19.74 -12.45 -10.57
CA ASN A 17 18.46 -12.84 -9.95
C ASN A 17 17.86 -11.86 -8.92
N LEU A 18 17.57 -10.62 -9.35
CA LEU A 18 16.63 -9.77 -8.60
C LEU A 18 15.22 -10.39 -8.66
N ARG A 19 14.55 -10.44 -7.53
CA ARG A 19 13.15 -10.90 -7.48
C ARG A 19 12.25 -9.84 -8.10
N PRO A 20 11.10 -10.21 -8.69
CA PRO A 20 10.21 -9.24 -9.32
C PRO A 20 9.84 -8.05 -8.40
N VAL A 21 9.61 -8.31 -7.11
CA VAL A 21 9.30 -7.28 -6.11
C VAL A 21 10.42 -6.25 -5.94
N GLU A 22 11.69 -6.67 -6.02
CA GLU A 22 12.85 -5.80 -5.87
C GLU A 22 13.01 -4.87 -7.08
N VAL A 23 12.66 -5.35 -8.28
CA VAL A 23 12.66 -4.53 -9.50
C VAL A 23 11.68 -3.36 -9.35
N TYR A 24 10.47 -3.63 -8.85
CA TYR A 24 9.49 -2.58 -8.63
C TYR A 24 9.89 -1.63 -7.51
N PHE A 25 10.43 -2.13 -6.40
CA PHE A 25 10.87 -1.29 -5.29
C PHE A 25 12.05 -0.41 -5.68
N ASN A 26 12.99 -0.92 -6.46
CA ASN A 26 14.10 -0.12 -6.99
C ASN A 26 13.58 1.01 -7.90
N ARG A 27 12.58 0.73 -8.74
CA ARG A 27 11.93 1.76 -9.57
C ARG A 27 11.26 2.84 -8.72
N LEU A 28 10.44 2.45 -7.74
CA LEU A 28 9.79 3.39 -6.82
C LEU A 28 10.79 4.19 -6.00
N ASN A 29 11.85 3.56 -5.49
CA ASN A 29 12.93 4.23 -4.76
C ASN A 29 13.70 5.24 -5.63
N ALA A 30 13.84 4.97 -6.93
CA ALA A 30 14.51 5.86 -7.87
C ALA A 30 13.65 7.08 -8.22
N SER A 31 12.32 6.93 -8.28
CA SER A 31 11.40 8.02 -8.58
C SER A 31 10.96 8.84 -7.36
N HIS A 32 10.96 8.26 -6.17
CA HIS A 32 10.58 8.88 -4.91
C HIS A 32 11.80 9.08 -4.02
N LYS A 33 12.52 10.20 -4.13
CA LYS A 33 13.71 10.51 -3.33
C LYS A 33 13.42 11.55 -2.26
N HIS A 34 12.46 12.45 -2.47
CA HIS A 34 12.21 13.54 -1.55
C HIS A 34 11.62 13.03 -0.23
N PRO A 35 12.20 13.37 0.94
CA PRO A 35 11.76 12.83 2.23
C PRO A 35 10.31 13.19 2.56
N THR A 36 9.88 14.42 2.24
CA THR A 36 8.48 14.84 2.42
C THR A 36 7.51 14.02 1.56
N ASN A 37 7.88 13.69 0.32
CA ASN A 37 7.03 12.88 -0.54
C ASN A 37 6.89 11.46 0.00
N ARG A 38 8.00 10.85 0.45
CA ARG A 38 7.97 9.54 1.12
C ARG A 38 7.15 9.55 2.41
N LEU A 39 7.24 10.61 3.20
CA LEU A 39 6.45 10.76 4.43
C LEU A 39 4.95 10.87 4.11
N LEU A 40 4.59 11.67 3.11
CA LEU A 40 3.21 11.77 2.64
C LEU A 40 2.71 10.42 2.11
N HIS A 41 3.52 9.66 1.39
CA HIS A 41 3.17 8.29 0.99
C HIS A 41 2.92 7.38 2.19
N PHE A 42 3.78 7.43 3.20
CA PHE A 42 3.65 6.61 4.40
C PHE A 42 2.34 6.87 5.17
N ILE A 43 1.82 8.11 5.13
CA ILE A 43 0.56 8.49 5.79
C ILE A 43 -0.64 8.29 4.85
N CYS A 44 -0.55 8.80 3.63
CA CYS A 44 -1.66 8.85 2.70
C CYS A 44 -1.99 7.48 2.11
N VAL A 45 -1.02 6.59 1.86
CA VAL A 45 -1.35 5.26 1.30
C VAL A 45 -2.23 4.42 2.25
N PRO A 46 -1.92 4.29 3.56
CA PRO A 46 -2.84 3.65 4.50
C PRO A 46 -4.22 4.31 4.56
N LEU A 47 -4.29 5.65 4.51
CA LEU A 47 -5.56 6.37 4.47
C LEU A 47 -6.35 6.11 3.19
N MET A 48 -5.69 6.00 2.03
CA MET A 48 -6.33 5.63 0.78
C MET A 48 -6.92 4.22 0.85
N LEU A 49 -6.15 3.25 1.36
CA LEU A 49 -6.65 1.89 1.57
C LEU A 49 -7.86 1.89 2.52
N PHE A 50 -7.79 2.63 3.62
CA PHE A 50 -8.90 2.77 4.57
C PHE A 50 -10.14 3.40 3.91
N GLY A 51 -9.97 4.47 3.14
CA GLY A 51 -11.04 5.11 2.38
C GLY A 51 -11.71 4.16 1.38
N ILE A 52 -10.90 3.41 0.61
CA ILE A 52 -11.38 2.40 -0.35
C ILE A 52 -12.18 1.31 0.36
N LEU A 53 -11.66 0.76 1.47
CA LEU A 53 -12.37 -0.26 2.26
C LEU A 53 -13.68 0.30 2.85
N THR A 54 -13.67 1.56 3.30
CA THR A 54 -14.86 2.24 3.82
C THR A 54 -15.95 2.38 2.76
N ILE A 55 -15.57 2.82 1.55
CA ILE A 55 -16.49 2.92 0.41
C ILE A 55 -17.01 1.54 0.03
N ALA A 56 -16.15 0.53 -0.05
CA ALA A 56 -16.56 -0.85 -0.38
C ALA A 56 -17.54 -1.42 0.65
N TRP A 57 -17.36 -1.10 1.93
CA TRP A 57 -18.26 -1.50 3.01
C TRP A 57 -19.64 -0.85 2.90
N ALA A 58 -19.71 0.39 2.40
CA ALA A 58 -20.96 1.13 2.22
C ALA A 58 -21.84 0.57 1.10
N ILE A 59 -21.27 -0.23 0.18
CA ILE A 59 -22.02 -0.80 -0.94
C ILE A 59 -22.86 -1.97 -0.42
N PRO A 60 -24.19 -1.99 -0.67
CA PRO A 60 -25.04 -3.10 -0.27
C PRO A 60 -24.51 -4.44 -0.76
N PHE A 61 -24.48 -5.42 0.15
CA PHE A 61 -23.99 -6.76 -0.13
C PHE A 61 -25.12 -7.78 0.02
N PRO A 62 -25.24 -8.78 -0.87
CA PRO A 62 -26.27 -9.80 -0.77
C PRO A 62 -26.20 -10.58 0.55
N TYR A 63 -27.35 -10.89 1.12
CA TYR A 63 -27.42 -11.75 2.30
C TYR A 63 -27.04 -13.20 1.94
N ILE A 64 -26.03 -13.74 2.59
CA ILE A 64 -25.55 -15.12 2.41
C ILE A 64 -26.02 -15.96 3.59
N LYS A 65 -27.04 -16.79 3.38
CA LYS A 65 -27.71 -17.57 4.44
C LYS A 65 -26.75 -18.40 5.30
N PHE A 66 -25.72 -19.01 4.70
CA PHE A 66 -24.72 -19.84 5.41
C PHE A 66 -23.90 -19.06 6.45
N LEU A 67 -23.70 -17.75 6.27
CA LEU A 67 -22.88 -16.94 7.18
C LEU A 67 -23.58 -16.65 8.51
N GLY A 68 -24.91 -16.80 8.60
CA GLY A 68 -25.69 -16.57 9.81
C GLY A 68 -25.34 -15.23 10.49
N PRO A 69 -24.87 -15.22 11.75
CA PRO A 69 -24.53 -13.99 12.48
C PRO A 69 -23.33 -13.22 11.88
N TYR A 70 -22.55 -13.85 11.00
CA TYR A 70 -21.38 -13.24 10.38
C TYR A 70 -21.68 -12.48 9.09
N ASN A 71 -22.95 -12.42 8.64
CA ASN A 71 -23.34 -11.70 7.41
C ASN A 71 -22.93 -10.22 7.39
N GLY A 72 -22.77 -9.57 8.55
CA GLY A 72 -22.31 -8.18 8.64
C GLY A 72 -20.80 -7.98 8.45
N TYR A 73 -20.00 -9.05 8.51
CA TYR A 73 -18.54 -8.98 8.44
C TYR A 73 -17.97 -9.38 7.07
N PHE A 74 -18.78 -10.05 6.23
CA PHE A 74 -18.39 -10.43 4.88
C PHE A 74 -19.11 -9.55 3.87
N ASN A 75 -18.35 -8.78 3.09
CA ASN A 75 -18.87 -7.83 2.10
C ASN A 75 -17.85 -7.58 0.98
N TRP A 76 -18.08 -6.56 0.14
CA TRP A 76 -17.18 -6.19 -0.95
C TRP A 76 -15.75 -5.88 -0.50
N ALA A 77 -15.55 -5.32 0.71
CA ALA A 77 -14.22 -5.09 1.27
C ALA A 77 -13.48 -6.42 1.49
N SER A 78 -14.18 -7.50 1.88
CA SER A 78 -13.57 -8.84 2.03
C SER A 78 -12.96 -9.35 0.72
N PHE A 79 -13.61 -9.10 -0.42
CA PHE A 79 -13.06 -9.46 -1.74
C PHE A 79 -11.83 -8.63 -2.10
N LEU A 80 -11.84 -7.33 -1.80
CA LEU A 80 -10.66 -6.47 -2.02
C LEU A 80 -9.46 -6.96 -1.19
N ILE A 81 -9.70 -7.29 0.08
CA ILE A 81 -8.65 -7.84 0.96
C ILE A 81 -8.12 -9.16 0.40
N ALA A 82 -9.01 -10.10 0.06
CA ALA A 82 -8.63 -11.38 -0.51
C ALA A 82 -7.81 -11.24 -1.80
N PHE A 83 -8.22 -10.34 -2.70
CA PHE A 83 -7.50 -10.04 -3.93
C PHE A 83 -6.11 -9.45 -3.64
N SER A 84 -6.02 -8.43 -2.79
CA SER A 84 -4.75 -7.79 -2.44
C SER A 84 -3.76 -8.77 -1.78
N VAL A 85 -4.26 -9.64 -0.90
CA VAL A 85 -3.44 -10.67 -0.23
C VAL A 85 -2.99 -11.72 -1.24
N TYR A 86 -3.87 -12.22 -2.10
CA TYR A 86 -3.54 -13.18 -3.14
C TYR A 86 -2.51 -12.63 -4.13
N TYR A 87 -2.72 -11.39 -4.59
CA TYR A 87 -1.78 -10.71 -5.48
C TYR A 87 -0.41 -10.58 -4.82
N THR A 88 -0.36 -10.10 -3.58
CA THR A 88 0.91 -9.96 -2.84
C THR A 88 1.56 -11.31 -2.56
N LEU A 89 0.79 -12.37 -2.33
CA LEU A 89 1.30 -13.74 -2.14
C LEU A 89 2.07 -14.24 -3.37
N LYS A 90 1.68 -13.81 -4.58
CA LYS A 90 2.42 -14.12 -5.82
C LYS A 90 3.74 -13.34 -5.93
N LEU A 91 3.90 -12.24 -5.20
CA LEU A 91 5.13 -11.44 -5.19
C LEU A 91 6.09 -11.85 -4.06
N SER A 92 5.57 -11.97 -2.83
CA SER A 92 6.32 -12.45 -1.67
C SER A 92 5.35 -12.89 -0.57
N SER A 93 5.53 -14.12 -0.07
CA SER A 93 4.71 -14.67 1.03
C SER A 93 4.82 -13.83 2.31
N ASN A 94 6.01 -13.34 2.62
CA ASN A 94 6.27 -12.59 3.84
C ASN A 94 5.56 -11.22 3.84
N LEU A 95 5.59 -10.50 2.71
CA LEU A 95 4.84 -9.25 2.54
C LEU A 95 3.33 -9.50 2.52
N SER A 96 2.88 -10.64 2.01
CA SER A 96 1.45 -10.98 1.98
C SER A 96 0.85 -11.07 3.39
N TYR A 97 1.57 -11.66 4.36
CA TYR A 97 1.13 -11.66 5.76
C TYR A 97 1.04 -10.24 6.34
N MET A 98 1.98 -9.35 6.00
CA MET A 98 1.91 -7.97 6.45
C MET A 98 0.73 -7.22 5.85
N VAL A 99 0.49 -7.39 4.54
CA VAL A 99 -0.69 -6.82 3.85
C VAL A 99 -1.97 -7.34 4.50
N LEU A 100 -2.06 -8.63 4.79
CA LEU A 100 -3.22 -9.22 5.47
C LEU A 100 -3.46 -8.56 6.84
N LEU A 101 -2.44 -8.46 7.69
CA LEU A 101 -2.58 -7.87 9.03
C LEU A 101 -2.99 -6.39 8.97
N VAL A 102 -2.38 -5.62 8.06
CA VAL A 102 -2.67 -4.19 7.89
C VAL A 102 -4.10 -4.00 7.38
N LEU A 103 -4.49 -4.73 6.33
CA LEU A 103 -5.84 -4.63 5.79
C LEU A 103 -6.90 -5.12 6.78
N PHE A 104 -6.59 -6.14 7.60
CA PHE A 104 -7.47 -6.57 8.67
C PHE A 104 -7.65 -5.50 9.75
N ALA A 105 -6.56 -4.85 10.17
CA ALA A 105 -6.62 -3.73 11.13
C ALA A 105 -7.41 -2.53 10.59
N LEU A 106 -7.17 -2.16 9.32
CA LEU A 106 -7.94 -1.10 8.66
C LEU A 106 -9.43 -1.49 8.54
N SER A 107 -9.72 -2.71 8.12
CA SER A 107 -11.08 -3.23 8.01
C SER A 107 -11.80 -3.28 9.36
N TYR A 108 -11.09 -3.58 10.45
CA TYR A 108 -11.64 -3.47 11.80
C TYR A 108 -12.04 -2.03 12.11
N GLY A 109 -11.19 -1.04 11.80
CA GLY A 109 -11.54 0.38 11.95
C GLY A 109 -12.78 0.77 11.14
N VAL A 110 -12.92 0.26 9.90
CA VAL A 110 -14.13 0.46 9.08
C VAL A 110 -15.37 -0.12 9.76
N SER A 111 -15.28 -1.31 10.35
CA SER A 111 -16.41 -1.90 11.07
C SER A 111 -16.86 -1.05 12.26
N GLN A 112 -15.93 -0.35 12.92
CA GLN A 112 -16.28 0.61 13.98
C GLN A 112 -17.01 1.84 13.42
N LEU A 113 -16.58 2.34 12.26
CA LEU A 113 -17.31 3.41 11.57
C LEU A 113 -18.73 2.98 11.16
N ALA A 114 -18.90 1.73 10.73
CA ALA A 114 -20.23 1.19 10.40
C ALA A 114 -21.15 1.17 11.62
N VAL A 115 -20.63 0.81 12.81
CA VAL A 115 -21.38 0.88 14.07
C VAL A 115 -21.75 2.33 14.41
N ILE A 116 -20.89 3.30 14.11
CA ILE A 116 -21.16 4.73 14.33
C ILE A 116 -22.24 5.24 13.36
N GLU A 117 -22.19 4.85 12.08
CA GLU A 117 -23.22 5.17 11.08
C GLU A 117 -24.60 4.67 11.54
N LEU A 118 -24.69 3.42 12.02
CA LEU A 118 -25.94 2.86 12.57
C LEU A 118 -26.49 3.64 13.78
N LYS A 119 -25.65 4.39 14.49
CA LYS A 119 -26.03 5.26 15.61
C LYS A 119 -26.34 6.70 15.19
N GLY A 120 -26.47 6.96 13.89
CA GLY A 120 -26.75 8.28 13.33
C GLY A 120 -25.51 9.11 12.97
N GLY A 121 -24.35 8.47 12.88
CA GLY A 121 -23.13 9.11 12.37
C GLY A 121 -23.18 9.42 10.87
N LEU A 122 -22.08 9.99 10.35
CA LEU A 122 -21.96 10.28 8.92
C LEU A 122 -22.01 8.98 8.10
N PRO A 123 -22.69 8.97 6.93
CA PRO A 123 -22.71 7.79 6.09
C PRO A 123 -21.31 7.34 5.66
N LEU A 124 -21.07 6.04 5.62
CA LEU A 124 -19.77 5.46 5.29
C LEU A 124 -19.28 5.90 3.90
N ILE A 125 -20.19 6.02 2.93
CA ILE A 125 -19.86 6.45 1.58
C ILE A 125 -19.23 7.86 1.57
N TRP A 126 -19.77 8.79 2.36
CA TRP A 126 -19.23 10.14 2.48
C TRP A 126 -17.95 10.17 3.29
N THR A 127 -17.91 9.43 4.40
CA THR A 127 -16.73 9.31 5.25
C THR A 127 -15.53 8.77 4.47
N GLY A 128 -15.72 7.66 3.75
CA GLY A 128 -14.68 7.05 2.92
C GLY A 128 -14.25 7.95 1.77
N THR A 129 -15.20 8.62 1.10
CA THR A 129 -14.89 9.58 0.02
C THR A 129 -14.06 10.75 0.52
N PHE A 130 -14.39 11.33 1.68
CA PHE A 130 -13.64 12.43 2.27
C PHE A 130 -12.21 12.02 2.63
N ILE A 131 -12.05 10.88 3.30
CA ILE A 131 -10.73 10.34 3.66
C ILE A 131 -9.90 10.10 2.39
N LEU A 132 -10.50 9.47 1.38
CA LEU A 132 -9.83 9.16 0.13
C LEU A 132 -9.40 10.43 -0.61
N ALA A 133 -10.27 11.45 -0.69
CA ALA A 133 -9.98 12.73 -1.31
C ALA A 133 -8.84 13.48 -0.60
N ALA A 134 -8.87 13.52 0.74
CA ALA A 134 -7.81 14.14 1.54
C ALA A 134 -6.46 13.42 1.35
N ALA A 135 -6.47 12.09 1.30
CA ALA A 135 -5.27 11.30 1.07
C ALA A 135 -4.71 11.50 -0.35
N PHE A 136 -5.57 11.54 -1.37
CA PHE A 136 -5.15 11.87 -2.75
C PHE A 136 -4.55 13.28 -2.84
N LEU A 137 -5.10 14.27 -2.13
CA LEU A 137 -4.54 15.61 -2.10
C LEU A 137 -3.13 15.60 -1.48
N GLY A 138 -2.93 14.85 -0.39
CA GLY A 138 -1.61 14.67 0.22
C GLY A 138 -0.61 14.02 -0.73
N GLN A 139 -1.02 12.97 -1.44
CA GLN A 139 -0.18 12.33 -2.48
C GLN A 139 0.17 13.29 -3.61
N TYR A 140 -0.81 14.07 -4.08
CA TYR A 140 -0.60 15.07 -5.12
C TYR A 140 0.42 16.12 -4.68
N ILE A 141 0.30 16.66 -3.46
CA ILE A 141 1.27 17.60 -2.88
C ILE A 141 2.66 16.96 -2.81
N GLY A 142 2.76 15.71 -2.37
CA GLY A 142 4.02 14.96 -2.33
C GLY A 142 4.69 14.87 -3.70
N GLY A 143 3.94 14.46 -4.72
CA GLY A 143 4.44 14.36 -6.10
C GLY A 143 4.84 15.71 -6.70
N ARG A 144 4.16 16.81 -6.33
CA ARG A 144 4.57 18.16 -6.73
C ARG A 144 5.90 18.57 -6.09
N ILE A 145 6.11 18.24 -4.81
CA ILE A 145 7.36 18.52 -4.10
C ILE A 145 8.51 17.68 -4.65
N GLU A 146 8.27 16.42 -5.03
CA GLU A 146 9.27 15.55 -5.65
C GLU A 146 9.84 16.15 -6.94
N ASN A 147 9.03 16.91 -7.68
CA ASN A 147 9.39 17.56 -8.95
C ASN A 147 9.99 16.58 -9.98
N ASN A 148 9.58 15.30 -9.90
CA ASN A 148 9.98 14.23 -10.79
C ASN A 148 8.74 13.69 -11.52
N PRO A 149 8.59 13.93 -12.84
CA PRO A 149 7.44 13.42 -13.59
C PRO A 149 7.28 11.90 -13.52
N ARG A 150 8.38 11.15 -13.27
CA ARG A 150 8.32 9.70 -13.11
C ARG A 150 7.68 9.26 -11.80
N SER A 151 7.72 10.05 -10.72
CA SER A 151 7.07 9.68 -9.44
C SER A 151 5.57 9.46 -9.65
N PHE A 152 4.87 10.46 -10.20
CA PHE A 152 3.44 10.35 -10.44
C PHE A 152 3.06 9.32 -11.52
N ALA A 153 3.93 9.11 -12.52
CA ALA A 153 3.71 8.06 -13.52
C ALA A 153 3.84 6.66 -12.89
N ASP A 154 4.87 6.46 -12.08
CA ASP A 154 5.11 5.20 -11.37
C ASP A 154 3.97 4.89 -10.39
N ASP A 155 3.43 5.88 -9.67
CA ASP A 155 2.29 5.67 -8.77
C ASP A 155 1.05 5.12 -9.48
N LYS A 156 0.81 5.56 -10.73
CA LYS A 156 -0.30 5.07 -11.54
C LYS A 156 -0.03 3.68 -12.12
N GLU A 157 1.17 3.47 -12.66
CA GLU A 157 1.56 2.19 -13.26
C GLU A 157 1.72 1.08 -12.21
N LEU A 158 2.14 1.44 -11.00
CA LEU A 158 2.46 0.54 -9.90
C LEU A 158 1.48 0.67 -8.73
N VAL A 159 0.23 1.04 -9.01
CA VAL A 159 -0.80 1.31 -7.97
C VAL A 159 -0.99 0.17 -6.97
N LEU A 160 -0.87 -1.09 -7.39
CA LEU A 160 -0.95 -2.25 -6.50
C LEU A 160 0.35 -2.53 -5.74
N ILE A 161 1.48 -2.04 -6.25
CA ILE A 161 2.80 -2.23 -5.65
C ILE A 161 3.13 -1.13 -4.65
N THR A 162 2.70 0.12 -4.89
CA THR A 162 2.99 1.27 -4.02
C THR A 162 2.58 1.03 -2.55
N PRO A 163 1.40 0.43 -2.23
CA PRO A 163 1.08 0.05 -0.86
C PRO A 163 2.03 -0.99 -0.25
N ILE A 164 2.47 -1.97 -1.05
CA ILE A 164 3.41 -3.00 -0.61
C ILE A 164 4.79 -2.38 -0.38
N TRP A 165 5.20 -1.42 -1.22
CA TRP A 165 6.43 -0.65 -1.07
C TRP A 165 6.45 0.17 0.23
N VAL A 166 5.35 0.85 0.57
CA VAL A 166 5.23 1.56 1.86
C VAL A 166 5.38 0.59 3.04
N LEU A 167 4.77 -0.59 2.96
CA LEU A 167 4.90 -1.62 4.01
C LEU A 167 6.30 -2.21 4.09
N HIS A 168 7.05 -2.27 2.98
CA HIS A 168 8.42 -2.76 2.98
C HIS A 168 9.33 -1.91 3.89
N PHE A 169 9.13 -0.59 3.95
CA PHE A 169 9.91 0.26 4.86
C PHE A 169 9.65 -0.07 6.33
N LEU A 170 8.43 -0.50 6.66
CA LEU A 170 8.10 -1.01 7.99
C LEU A 170 8.74 -2.40 8.21
N ALA A 171 8.68 -3.27 7.20
CA ALA A 171 9.28 -4.61 7.22
C ALA A 171 10.79 -4.56 7.49
N GLU A 172 11.50 -3.66 6.81
CA GLU A 172 12.94 -3.45 6.99
C GLU A 172 13.27 -2.98 8.40
N LYS A 173 12.47 -2.08 8.97
CA LYS A 173 12.65 -1.60 10.35
C LYS A 173 12.51 -2.71 11.39
N ILE A 174 11.64 -3.69 11.15
CA ILE A 174 11.43 -4.85 12.05
C ILE A 174 12.34 -6.04 11.71
N GLY A 175 13.25 -5.91 10.74
CA GLY A 175 14.19 -6.95 10.35
C GLY A 175 13.58 -8.10 9.54
N LEU A 176 12.36 -7.93 9.02
CA LEU A 176 11.65 -8.95 8.27
C LEU A 176 12.11 -8.94 6.81
N LYS A 177 12.92 -9.93 6.45
CA LYS A 177 13.32 -10.17 5.07
C LYS A 177 12.13 -10.75 4.32
N TYR A 178 11.82 -10.18 3.18
CA TYR A 178 10.77 -10.66 2.29
C TYR A 178 11.38 -11.14 1.01
#